data_AF-D7C9B7-F1
#
_entry.id   AF-D7C9B7-F1
#
_cell.length_a   1.000
_cell.length_b   1.000
_cell.length_c   1.000
_cell.angle_alpha   90.00
_cell.angle_beta   90.00
_cell.angle_gamma   90.00
#
_symmetry.space_group_name_H-M   'P 1'
#
loop_
_entity.id
_entity.type
_entity.pdbx_description
1 polymer ?
#
loop_
_entity_poly.entity_id
_entity_poly.type
_entity_poly.pdbx_seq_one_letter_code
_entity_poly.pdbx_strand_id
1 'polypeptide(L)'
;MVTRRSRTTATLVGTALVLAAGILVVRHFTTPSEPELPTIPAAERPVVEAAARACPKVNVPLLAAQIHAESGWRPDADSGHAQGISQFTPETWAEWGRDGDGDGKADVWEPKDAIPSQARYMCHLYGMVKSLPGNPTKLALAAYNAGPTAVLEARGIPKIAETREYVDRILNTLLPQYRESEEKYAAKHSPRPSARVSRPSDSAPSGAALKSADSGP
;
A
#
# COMPACT_ATOMS: atom_id res chain seq x y z
N MET A 1 71.07 -66.14 30.35
CA MET A 1 72.48 -65.84 30.68
C MET A 1 72.74 -64.40 30.26
N VAL A 2 72.98 -63.50 31.23
CA VAL A 2 73.87 -62.30 31.18
C VAL A 2 73.55 -61.26 30.06
N THR A 3 73.24 -59.97 30.26
CA THR A 3 73.89 -58.88 31.03
C THR A 3 73.01 -57.61 30.84
N ARG A 4 72.73 -56.77 31.86
CA ARG A 4 73.35 -55.43 32.14
C ARG A 4 73.60 -54.55 30.89
N ARG A 5 73.41 -53.22 30.84
CA ARG A 5 73.51 -52.12 31.83
C ARG A 5 73.06 -50.84 31.06
N SER A 6 72.15 -50.01 31.58
CA SER A 6 72.39 -48.72 32.28
C SER A 6 72.70 -47.48 31.42
N ARG A 7 72.16 -46.32 31.89
CA ARG A 7 72.62 -44.92 31.75
C ARG A 7 72.22 -44.17 30.46
N THR A 8 71.86 -42.87 30.42
CA THR A 8 71.33 -41.85 31.36
C THR A 8 70.87 -40.65 30.50
N THR A 9 69.98 -39.80 31.02
CA THR A 9 69.81 -38.35 30.75
C THR A 9 69.58 -37.81 29.34
N ALA A 10 68.48 -37.07 29.15
CA ALA A 10 68.53 -35.61 28.93
C ALA A 10 67.11 -35.01 28.98
N THR A 11 66.92 -34.08 29.92
CA THR A 11 65.75 -33.23 30.08
C THR A 11 65.77 -32.12 29.02
N LEU A 12 64.65 -31.87 28.34
CA LEU A 12 64.35 -30.58 27.72
C LEU A 12 62.94 -30.17 28.14
N VAL A 13 62.89 -29.26 29.12
CA VAL A 13 61.67 -28.54 29.50
C VAL A 13 61.48 -27.46 28.45
N GLY A 14 60.59 -27.71 27.49
CA GLY A 14 60.07 -26.67 26.59
C GLY A 14 58.82 -26.06 27.20
N THR A 15 58.93 -24.85 27.74
CA THR A 15 57.78 -24.04 28.17
C THR A 15 56.99 -23.59 26.94
N ALA A 16 55.86 -24.25 26.67
CA ALA A 16 54.89 -23.77 25.69
C ALA A 16 54.04 -22.65 26.32
N LEU A 17 54.32 -21.41 25.92
CA LEU A 17 53.50 -20.24 26.22
C LEU A 17 52.27 -20.27 25.29
N VAL A 18 51.16 -20.80 25.78
CA VAL A 18 49.87 -20.75 25.08
C VAL A 18 49.26 -19.36 25.30
N LEU A 19 49.49 -18.44 24.36
CA LEU A 19 48.74 -17.19 24.29
C LEU A 19 47.35 -17.50 23.72
N ALA A 20 46.37 -17.72 24.60
CA ALA A 20 44.97 -17.77 24.20
C ALA A 20 44.48 -16.35 23.86
N ALA A 21 44.60 -15.95 22.60
CA ALA A 21 43.89 -14.79 22.07
C ALA A 21 42.41 -15.18 21.90
N GLY A 22 41.57 -14.76 22.85
CA GLY A 22 40.12 -14.88 22.72
C GLY A 22 39.63 -14.00 21.58
N ILE A 23 39.28 -14.62 20.44
CA ILE A 23 38.60 -13.93 19.34
C ILE A 23 37.16 -13.65 19.81
N LEU A 24 36.88 -12.40 20.17
CA LEU A 24 35.53 -11.92 20.42
C LEU A 24 34.79 -11.86 19.07
N VAL A 25 34.06 -12.92 18.71
CA VAL A 25 33.16 -12.89 17.56
C VAL A 25 31.94 -12.05 17.95
N VAL A 26 31.99 -10.75 17.64
CA VAL A 26 30.82 -9.85 17.76
C VAL A 26 29.82 -10.27 16.69
N ARG A 27 28.89 -11.15 17.04
CA ARG A 27 27.73 -11.48 16.20
C ARG A 27 26.92 -10.20 16.00
N HIS A 28 27.03 -9.61 14.83
CA HIS A 28 26.11 -8.54 14.42
C HIS A 28 24.77 -9.21 14.18
N PHE A 29 23.83 -9.04 15.12
CA PHE A 29 22.43 -9.35 14.87
C PHE A 29 21.93 -8.32 13.87
N THR A 30 22.00 -8.63 12.58
CA THR A 30 21.21 -7.92 11.57
C THR A 30 19.75 -8.24 11.85
N THR A 31 19.05 -7.32 12.50
CA THR A 31 17.59 -7.37 12.63
C THR A 31 17.03 -7.56 11.21
N PRO A 32 16.16 -8.57 10.97
CA PRO A 32 15.49 -8.67 9.68
C PRO A 32 14.80 -7.33 9.40
N SER A 33 15.16 -6.68 8.31
CA SER A 33 14.44 -5.48 7.86
C SER A 33 13.00 -5.89 7.61
N GLU A 34 12.04 -5.18 8.21
CA GLU A 34 10.63 -5.38 7.87
C GLU A 34 10.47 -5.28 6.35
N PRO A 35 9.64 -6.13 5.73
CA PRO A 35 9.39 -6.03 4.30
C PRO A 35 8.83 -4.64 3.99
N GLU A 36 9.43 -3.99 2.99
CA GLU A 36 9.02 -2.65 2.57
C GLU A 36 7.58 -2.69 2.01
N LEU A 37 6.74 -1.77 2.46
CA LEU A 37 5.38 -1.66 1.98
C LEU A 37 5.38 -1.25 0.49
N PRO A 38 4.45 -1.80 -0.33
CA PRO A 38 4.24 -1.28 -1.66
C PRO A 38 3.80 0.19 -1.59
N THR A 39 4.26 0.98 -2.54
CA THR A 39 3.86 2.39 -2.68
C THR A 39 3.34 2.66 -4.08
N ILE A 40 2.59 3.74 -4.26
CA ILE A 40 2.25 4.23 -5.60
C ILE A 40 3.53 4.86 -6.18
N PRO A 41 4.01 4.42 -7.36
CA PRO A 41 5.18 5.01 -7.97
C PRO A 41 4.95 6.51 -8.25
N ALA A 42 6.02 7.28 -8.09
CA ALA A 42 5.93 8.73 -7.97
C ALA A 42 5.37 9.41 -9.23
N ALA A 43 5.61 8.83 -10.41
CA ALA A 43 5.12 9.34 -11.69
C ALA A 43 3.60 9.17 -11.83
N GLU A 44 3.04 8.07 -11.31
CA GLU A 44 1.63 7.71 -11.44
C GLU A 44 0.77 8.34 -10.34
N ARG A 45 1.37 8.76 -9.22
CA ARG A 45 0.64 9.30 -8.07
C ARG A 45 -0.36 10.42 -8.42
N PRO A 46 0.00 11.48 -9.16
CA PRO A 46 -0.96 12.52 -9.51
C PRO A 46 -2.16 11.98 -10.32
N VAL A 47 -1.92 10.99 -11.18
CA VAL A 47 -2.95 10.34 -12.02
C VAL A 47 -3.89 9.51 -11.14
N VAL A 48 -3.35 8.70 -10.23
CA VAL A 48 -4.14 7.87 -9.30
C VAL A 48 -5.00 8.75 -8.39
N GLU A 49 -4.44 9.81 -7.83
CA GLU A 49 -5.17 10.76 -6.98
C GLU A 49 -6.29 11.47 -7.75
N ALA A 50 -6.05 11.84 -9.02
CA ALA A 50 -7.07 12.41 -9.88
C ALA A 50 -8.18 11.42 -10.24
N ALA A 51 -7.82 10.21 -10.65
CA ALA A 51 -8.75 9.15 -11.01
C ALA A 51 -9.66 8.76 -9.83
N ALA A 52 -9.11 8.65 -8.61
CA ALA A 52 -9.87 8.32 -7.41
C ALA A 52 -10.93 9.40 -7.05
N ARG A 53 -10.75 10.66 -7.47
CA ARG A 53 -11.77 11.71 -7.27
C ARG A 53 -12.99 11.54 -8.16
N ALA A 54 -12.85 10.86 -9.30
CA ALA A 54 -13.95 10.67 -10.26
C ALA A 54 -14.99 9.64 -9.78
N CYS A 55 -14.62 8.73 -8.88
CA CYS A 55 -15.52 7.72 -8.32
C CYS A 55 -15.40 7.66 -6.80
N PRO A 56 -16.41 8.12 -6.03
CA PRO A 56 -16.37 8.08 -4.56
C PRO A 56 -16.22 6.67 -3.96
N LYS A 57 -16.51 5.61 -4.74
CA LYS A 57 -16.38 4.21 -4.31
C LYS A 57 -14.97 3.64 -4.53
N VAL A 58 -14.11 4.32 -5.30
CA VAL A 58 -12.76 3.90 -5.66
C VAL A 58 -11.77 4.88 -5.04
N ASN A 59 -11.36 4.64 -3.80
CA ASN A 59 -10.36 5.48 -3.14
C ASN A 59 -8.93 5.12 -3.59
N VAL A 60 -7.96 5.99 -3.27
CA VAL A 60 -6.55 5.86 -3.69
C VAL A 60 -5.95 4.50 -3.31
N PRO A 61 -6.06 4.00 -2.06
CA PRO A 61 -5.53 2.68 -1.70
C PRO A 61 -6.15 1.51 -2.48
N LEU A 62 -7.46 1.57 -2.76
CA LEU A 62 -8.15 0.52 -3.53
C LEU A 62 -7.72 0.52 -5.00
N LEU A 63 -7.64 1.70 -5.63
CA LEU A 63 -7.19 1.82 -7.01
C LEU A 63 -5.73 1.35 -7.15
N ALA A 64 -4.86 1.75 -6.23
CA ALA A 64 -3.47 1.33 -6.17
C ALA A 64 -3.32 -0.18 -5.98
N ALA A 65 -4.07 -0.77 -5.04
CA ALA A 65 -4.07 -2.21 -4.81
C ALA A 65 -4.55 -2.98 -6.05
N GLN A 66 -5.55 -2.47 -6.76
CA GLN A 66 -6.04 -3.10 -7.98
C GLN A 66 -5.02 -3.01 -9.12
N ILE A 67 -4.45 -1.82 -9.39
CA ILE A 67 -3.39 -1.65 -10.40
C ILE A 67 -2.18 -2.56 -10.11
N HIS A 68 -1.79 -2.67 -8.85
CA HIS A 68 -0.73 -3.60 -8.44
C HIS A 68 -1.11 -5.04 -8.80
N ALA A 69 -2.34 -5.46 -8.50
CA ALA A 69 -2.83 -6.80 -8.86
C ALA A 69 -2.84 -7.03 -10.37
N GLU A 70 -3.19 -6.03 -11.18
CA GLU A 70 -3.23 -6.16 -12.64
C GLU A 70 -1.84 -6.37 -13.25
N SER A 71 -0.89 -5.49 -12.93
CA SER A 71 0.37 -5.40 -13.69
C SER A 71 1.62 -5.31 -12.83
N GLY A 72 1.47 -5.09 -11.51
CA GLY A 72 2.56 -4.68 -10.64
C GLY A 72 3.12 -3.30 -11.02
N TRP A 73 2.26 -2.40 -11.50
CA TRP A 73 2.62 -1.06 -12.01
C TRP A 73 3.44 -1.07 -13.31
N ARG A 74 3.33 -2.11 -14.13
CA ARG A 74 4.03 -2.20 -15.42
C ARG A 74 3.16 -1.67 -16.56
N PRO A 75 3.50 -0.53 -17.20
CA PRO A 75 2.74 0.00 -18.34
C PRO A 75 2.80 -0.89 -19.58
N ASP A 76 3.85 -1.70 -19.70
CA ASP A 76 4.10 -2.63 -20.81
C ASP A 76 3.55 -4.05 -20.54
N ALA A 77 2.73 -4.23 -19.50
CA ALA A 77 2.16 -5.54 -19.19
C ALA A 77 1.23 -6.03 -20.30
N ASP A 78 1.51 -7.24 -20.79
CA ASP A 78 0.67 -7.95 -21.75
C ASP A 78 0.51 -9.41 -21.29
N SER A 79 -0.73 -9.83 -21.10
CA SER A 79 -1.08 -11.22 -20.74
C SER A 79 -1.46 -12.08 -21.94
N GLY A 80 -1.47 -11.52 -23.15
CA GLY A 80 -2.06 -12.12 -24.36
C GLY A 80 -3.58 -11.94 -24.46
N HIS A 81 -4.21 -11.51 -23.37
CA HIS A 81 -5.66 -11.25 -23.27
C HIS A 81 -5.99 -9.82 -22.85
N ALA A 82 -5.09 -9.20 -22.08
CA ALA A 82 -5.24 -7.88 -21.51
C ALA A 82 -3.91 -7.10 -21.53
N GLN A 83 -4.04 -5.78 -21.64
CA GLN A 83 -2.95 -4.88 -21.99
C GLN A 83 -2.84 -3.70 -21.02
N GLY A 84 -1.61 -3.21 -20.86
CA GLY A 84 -1.30 -2.02 -20.12
C GLY A 84 -1.31 -2.20 -18.60
N ILE A 85 -1.06 -1.09 -17.91
CA ILE A 85 -0.97 -1.01 -16.45
C ILE A 85 -2.25 -1.47 -15.73
N SER A 86 -3.40 -1.31 -16.39
CA SER A 86 -4.72 -1.66 -15.88
C SER A 86 -5.29 -2.96 -16.47
N GLN A 87 -4.53 -3.67 -17.29
CA GLN A 87 -4.91 -4.93 -17.93
C GLN A 87 -6.32 -4.88 -18.56
N PHE A 88 -6.55 -3.92 -19.45
CA PHE A 88 -7.78 -3.90 -20.24
C PHE A 88 -7.72 -4.94 -21.35
N THR A 89 -8.82 -5.67 -21.54
CA THR A 89 -9.02 -6.44 -22.78
C THR A 89 -9.31 -5.48 -23.94
N PRO A 90 -9.06 -5.86 -25.21
CA PRO A 90 -9.40 -5.01 -26.35
C PRO A 90 -10.87 -4.59 -26.39
N GLU A 91 -11.78 -5.48 -26.02
CA GLU A 91 -13.22 -5.22 -25.97
C GLU A 91 -13.57 -4.20 -24.88
N THR A 92 -13.07 -4.39 -23.66
CA THR A 92 -13.33 -3.45 -22.57
C THR A 92 -12.68 -2.09 -22.81
N TRP A 93 -11.48 -2.06 -23.42
CA TRP A 93 -10.83 -0.82 -23.83
C TRP A 93 -11.65 -0.04 -24.85
N ALA A 94 -12.21 -0.73 -25.87
CA ALA A 94 -13.02 -0.08 -26.89
C ALA A 94 -14.24 0.66 -26.31
N GLU A 95 -14.83 0.15 -25.22
CA GLU A 95 -15.97 0.79 -24.57
C GLU A 95 -15.55 1.81 -23.49
N TRP A 96 -14.52 1.50 -22.70
CA TRP A 96 -14.20 2.20 -21.46
C TRP A 96 -12.95 3.08 -21.52
N GLY A 97 -12.04 2.81 -22.46
CA GLY A 97 -10.79 3.55 -22.67
C GLY A 97 -11.04 5.00 -23.06
N ARG A 98 -10.32 5.93 -22.45
CA ARG A 98 -10.44 7.38 -22.69
C ARG A 98 -9.07 8.01 -22.68
N ASP A 99 -8.94 9.07 -23.48
CA ASP A 99 -7.86 10.04 -23.41
C ASP A 99 -7.99 10.80 -22.07
N GLY A 100 -7.13 10.42 -21.11
CA GLY A 100 -7.19 10.85 -19.73
C GLY A 100 -6.39 12.12 -19.46
N ASP A 101 -5.38 12.42 -20.27
CA ASP A 101 -4.57 13.64 -20.17
C ASP A 101 -4.88 14.72 -21.22
N GLY A 102 -5.73 14.40 -22.20
CA GLY A 102 -6.26 15.33 -23.19
C GLY A 102 -5.32 15.58 -24.36
N ASP A 103 -4.42 14.63 -24.68
CA ASP A 103 -3.47 14.75 -25.79
C ASP A 103 -4.09 14.47 -27.18
N GLY A 104 -5.35 14.04 -27.20
CA GLY A 104 -6.12 13.71 -28.40
C GLY A 104 -6.12 12.23 -28.77
N LYS A 105 -5.46 11.36 -27.99
CA LYS A 105 -5.35 9.93 -28.25
C LYS A 105 -5.62 9.14 -26.98
N ALA A 106 -6.57 8.19 -27.05
CA ALA A 106 -6.70 7.17 -26.00
C ALA A 106 -5.74 6.01 -26.28
N ASP A 107 -4.81 5.73 -25.35
CA ASP A 107 -3.83 4.65 -25.45
C ASP A 107 -3.85 3.73 -24.22
N VAL A 108 -4.10 2.43 -24.42
CA VAL A 108 -4.15 1.44 -23.33
C VAL A 108 -2.80 1.27 -22.63
N TRP A 109 -1.70 1.59 -23.33
CA TRP A 109 -0.34 1.47 -22.82
C TRP A 109 0.12 2.70 -22.03
N GLU A 110 -0.62 3.81 -22.10
CA GLU A 110 -0.28 5.05 -21.39
C GLU A 110 -0.97 5.07 -20.01
N PRO A 111 -0.23 5.11 -18.89
CA PRO A 111 -0.83 5.12 -17.56
C PRO A 111 -1.80 6.28 -17.32
N LYS A 112 -1.56 7.44 -17.96
CA LYS A 112 -2.43 8.61 -17.84
C LYS A 112 -3.81 8.40 -18.46
N ASP A 113 -3.97 7.44 -19.36
CA ASP A 113 -5.25 7.07 -19.96
C ASP A 113 -5.86 5.85 -19.30
N ALA A 114 -5.03 4.83 -19.07
CA ALA A 114 -5.47 3.56 -18.52
C ALA A 114 -5.99 3.68 -17.08
N ILE A 115 -5.28 4.40 -16.20
CA ILE A 115 -5.67 4.54 -14.78
C ILE A 115 -7.02 5.26 -14.61
N PRO A 116 -7.29 6.43 -15.23
CA PRO A 116 -8.61 7.06 -15.12
C PRO A 116 -9.70 6.23 -15.80
N SER A 117 -9.39 5.53 -16.91
CA SER A 117 -10.33 4.59 -17.54
C SER A 117 -10.71 3.46 -16.58
N GLN A 118 -9.75 2.91 -15.82
CA GLN A 118 -9.99 1.88 -14.82
C GLN A 118 -10.90 2.38 -13.70
N ALA A 119 -10.64 3.57 -13.14
CA ALA A 119 -11.47 4.14 -12.09
C ALA A 119 -12.92 4.38 -12.58
N ARG A 120 -13.08 4.86 -13.82
CA ARG A 120 -14.38 5.04 -14.46
C ARG A 120 -15.11 3.71 -14.66
N TYR A 121 -14.41 2.69 -15.16
CA TYR A 121 -15.01 1.37 -15.36
C TYR A 121 -15.42 0.72 -14.03
N MET A 122 -14.57 0.80 -13.00
CA MET A 122 -14.93 0.37 -11.65
C MET A 122 -16.19 1.06 -11.13
N CYS A 123 -16.35 2.38 -11.35
CA CYS A 123 -17.56 3.11 -10.99
C CYS A 123 -18.82 2.50 -11.64
N HIS A 124 -18.72 2.15 -12.92
CA HIS A 124 -19.79 1.48 -13.65
C HIS A 124 -20.10 0.10 -13.06
N LEU A 125 -19.07 -0.71 -12.79
CA LEU A 125 -19.21 -2.05 -12.22
C LEU A 125 -19.91 -2.02 -10.86
N TYR A 126 -19.59 -1.05 -10.00
CA TYR A 126 -20.33 -0.81 -8.76
C TYR A 126 -21.82 -0.57 -8.99
N GLY A 127 -22.18 0.13 -10.08
CA GLY A 127 -23.55 0.37 -10.48
C GLY A 127 -24.25 -0.91 -10.95
N MET A 128 -23.56 -1.77 -11.69
CA MET A 128 -24.10 -3.05 -12.16
C MET A 128 -24.40 -4.02 -11.03
N VAL A 129 -23.50 -4.13 -10.05
CA VAL A 129 -23.62 -5.10 -8.96
C VAL A 129 -24.47 -4.61 -7.78
N LYS A 130 -24.99 -3.38 -7.84
CA LYS A 130 -25.67 -2.72 -6.71
C LYS A 130 -26.87 -3.49 -6.14
N SER A 131 -27.54 -4.30 -6.95
CA SER A 131 -28.72 -5.09 -6.56
C SER A 131 -28.39 -6.52 -6.15
N LEU A 132 -27.13 -6.93 -6.25
CA LEU A 132 -26.69 -8.24 -5.82
C LEU A 132 -26.45 -8.26 -4.30
N PRO A 133 -26.69 -9.39 -3.62
CA PRO A 133 -26.36 -9.52 -2.21
C PRO A 133 -24.84 -9.55 -2.00
N GLY A 134 -24.38 -9.02 -0.85
CA GLY A 134 -22.99 -9.10 -0.43
C GLY A 134 -22.26 -7.75 -0.45
N ASN A 135 -20.93 -7.81 -0.37
CA ASN A 135 -20.10 -6.60 -0.35
C ASN A 135 -19.93 -6.06 -1.78
N PRO A 136 -20.34 -4.82 -2.08
CA PRO A 136 -20.30 -4.29 -3.44
C PRO A 136 -18.88 -4.14 -3.99
N THR A 137 -17.87 -3.88 -3.15
CA THR A 137 -16.46 -3.81 -3.58
C THR A 137 -15.96 -5.18 -4.02
N LYS A 138 -16.27 -6.24 -3.27
CA LYS A 138 -15.93 -7.62 -3.66
C LYS A 138 -16.52 -7.98 -5.02
N LEU A 139 -17.77 -7.61 -5.25
CA LEU A 139 -18.48 -7.91 -6.49
C LEU A 139 -17.97 -7.08 -7.66
N ALA A 140 -17.66 -5.80 -7.46
CA ALA A 140 -17.09 -4.95 -8.51
C ALA A 140 -15.70 -5.42 -8.94
N LEU A 141 -14.83 -5.79 -7.98
CA LEU A 141 -13.52 -6.38 -8.28
C LEU A 141 -13.66 -7.72 -9.02
N ALA A 142 -14.58 -8.59 -8.58
CA ALA A 142 -14.87 -9.83 -9.29
C ALA A 142 -15.36 -9.58 -10.72
N ALA A 143 -16.20 -8.56 -10.93
CA ALA A 143 -16.74 -8.21 -12.23
C ALA A 143 -15.67 -7.61 -13.16
N TYR A 144 -14.65 -6.95 -12.61
CA TYR A 144 -13.51 -6.47 -13.39
C TYR A 144 -12.70 -7.63 -13.97
N ASN A 145 -12.39 -8.64 -13.15
CA ASN A 145 -11.59 -9.80 -13.58
C ASN A 145 -12.39 -10.84 -14.39
N ALA A 146 -13.59 -11.23 -13.94
CA ALA A 146 -14.39 -12.28 -14.59
C ALA A 146 -15.34 -11.77 -15.69
N GLY A 147 -15.45 -10.46 -15.84
CA GLY A 147 -16.52 -9.82 -16.58
C GLY A 147 -17.81 -9.72 -15.76
N PRO A 148 -18.61 -8.65 -15.96
CA PRO A 148 -19.79 -8.40 -15.15
C PRO A 148 -20.92 -9.39 -15.37
N THR A 149 -21.05 -9.95 -16.59
CA THR A 149 -22.07 -10.97 -16.91
C THR A 149 -21.94 -12.19 -16.00
N ALA A 150 -20.71 -12.70 -15.82
CA ALA A 150 -20.46 -13.87 -14.97
C ALA A 150 -20.85 -13.61 -13.50
N VAL A 151 -20.62 -12.39 -12.99
CA VAL A 151 -21.00 -11.99 -11.63
C VAL A 151 -22.51 -11.85 -11.48
N LEU A 152 -23.20 -11.29 -12.48
CA LEU A 152 -24.65 -11.16 -12.50
C LEU A 152 -25.35 -12.53 -12.55
N GLU A 153 -24.89 -13.43 -13.41
CA GLU A 153 -25.41 -14.80 -13.53
C GLU A 153 -25.18 -15.61 -12.25
N ALA A 154 -23.99 -15.50 -11.66
CA ALA A 154 -23.68 -16.15 -10.38
C ALA A 154 -24.42 -15.51 -9.19
N ARG A 155 -25.00 -14.31 -9.36
CA ARG A 155 -25.54 -13.46 -8.29
C ARG A 155 -24.55 -13.25 -7.14
N GLY A 156 -23.26 -13.17 -7.47
CA GLY A 156 -22.16 -13.23 -6.52
C GLY A 156 -20.81 -13.40 -7.20
N ILE A 157 -19.77 -13.75 -6.46
CA ILE A 157 -18.46 -14.08 -7.04
C ILE A 157 -18.57 -15.47 -7.72
N PRO A 158 -18.26 -15.59 -9.03
CA PRO A 158 -18.36 -16.86 -9.73
C PRO A 158 -17.39 -17.92 -9.17
N LYS A 159 -17.63 -19.20 -9.51
CA LYS A 159 -16.75 -20.33 -9.14
C LYS A 159 -15.50 -20.41 -10.03
N ILE A 160 -14.85 -19.27 -10.28
CA ILE A 160 -13.62 -19.14 -11.04
C ILE A 160 -12.47 -18.96 -10.04
N ALA A 161 -11.48 -19.84 -10.07
CA ALA A 161 -10.37 -19.83 -9.10
C ALA A 161 -9.60 -18.51 -9.18
N GLU A 162 -9.20 -18.10 -10.39
CA GLU A 162 -8.49 -16.84 -10.64
C GLU A 162 -9.23 -15.63 -10.06
N THR A 163 -10.54 -15.51 -10.29
CA THR A 163 -11.33 -14.38 -9.77
C THR A 163 -11.38 -14.34 -8.25
N ARG A 164 -11.46 -15.49 -7.59
CA ARG A 164 -11.47 -15.57 -6.12
C ARG A 164 -10.13 -15.17 -5.55
N GLU A 165 -9.05 -15.67 -6.16
CA GLU A 165 -7.68 -15.32 -5.81
C GLU A 165 -7.40 -13.84 -6.05
N TYR A 166 -7.89 -13.28 -7.16
CA TYR A 166 -7.79 -11.86 -7.48
C TYR A 166 -8.45 -10.99 -6.41
N VAL A 167 -9.71 -11.29 -6.05
CA VAL A 167 -10.44 -10.54 -5.01
C VAL A 167 -9.77 -10.69 -3.65
N ASP A 168 -9.32 -11.89 -3.29
CA ASP A 168 -8.64 -12.17 -2.02
C ASP A 168 -7.31 -11.42 -1.93
N ARG A 169 -6.46 -11.52 -2.96
CA ARG A 169 -5.17 -10.82 -3.05
C ARG A 169 -5.33 -9.32 -2.91
N ILE A 170 -6.33 -8.72 -3.56
CA ILE A 170 -6.57 -7.28 -3.45
C ILE A 170 -7.02 -6.91 -2.04
N LEU A 171 -8.04 -7.58 -1.49
CA LEU A 171 -8.69 -7.12 -0.26
C LEU A 171 -7.94 -7.51 1.02
N ASN A 172 -7.28 -8.66 1.02
CA ASN A 172 -6.68 -9.24 2.22
C ASN A 172 -5.15 -9.11 2.22
N THR A 173 -4.52 -8.79 1.09
CA THR A 173 -3.06 -8.57 1.01
C THR A 173 -2.72 -7.14 0.63
N LEU A 174 -3.10 -6.69 -0.56
CA LEU A 174 -2.62 -5.41 -1.12
C LEU A 174 -3.30 -4.20 -0.49
N LEU A 175 -4.62 -4.22 -0.31
CA LEU A 175 -5.37 -3.07 0.21
C LEU A 175 -4.95 -2.69 1.65
N PRO A 176 -4.74 -3.61 2.61
CA PRO A 176 -4.18 -3.27 3.92
C PRO A 176 -2.81 -2.61 3.83
N GLN A 177 -1.93 -3.14 2.97
CA GLN A 177 -0.59 -2.59 2.77
C GLN A 177 -0.63 -1.18 2.17
N TYR A 178 -1.46 -0.95 1.16
CA TYR A 178 -1.64 0.37 0.55
C TYR A 178 -2.32 1.36 1.49
N ARG A 179 -3.23 0.92 2.38
CA ARG A 179 -3.77 1.81 3.42
C ARG A 179 -2.66 2.32 4.34
N GLU A 180 -1.80 1.42 4.81
CA GLU A 180 -0.69 1.80 5.67
C GLU A 180 0.34 2.68 4.94
N SER A 181 0.69 2.36 3.69
CA SER A 181 1.62 3.17 2.90
C SER A 181 1.08 4.58 2.64
N GLU A 182 -0.22 4.69 2.35
CA GLU A 182 -0.85 5.99 2.07
C GLU A 182 -1.08 6.82 3.35
N GLU A 183 -1.30 6.19 4.50
CA GLU A 183 -1.27 6.89 5.80
C GLU A 183 0.13 7.47 6.09
N LYS A 184 1.18 6.67 5.87
CA LYS A 184 2.58 7.14 6.00
C LYS A 184 2.90 8.26 5.00
N TYR A 185 2.44 8.14 3.76
CA TYR A 185 2.59 9.16 2.73
C TYR A 185 1.89 10.46 3.16
N ALA A 186 0.63 10.38 3.60
CA ALA A 186 -0.15 11.53 4.04
C ALA A 186 0.48 12.23 5.25
N ALA A 187 1.00 11.48 6.23
CA ALA A 187 1.67 12.06 7.40
C ALA A 187 2.93 12.87 7.02
N LYS A 188 3.64 12.45 5.96
CA LYS A 188 4.85 13.13 5.46
C LYS A 188 4.54 14.37 4.61
N HIS A 189 3.42 14.37 3.90
CA HIS A 189 3.08 15.41 2.92
C HIS A 189 1.93 16.34 3.33
N SER A 190 1.26 16.07 4.47
CA SER A 190 0.29 17.01 5.03
C SER A 190 1.02 18.26 5.52
N PRO A 191 0.56 19.48 5.17
CA PRO A 191 1.07 20.68 5.80
C PRO A 191 0.85 20.55 7.31
N ARG A 192 1.94 20.61 8.08
CA ARG A 192 1.87 20.63 9.54
C ARG A 192 0.89 21.76 9.90
N PRO A 193 -0.15 21.54 10.73
CA PRO A 193 -0.99 22.64 11.14
C PRO A 193 -0.06 23.70 11.75
N SER A 194 -0.02 24.90 11.14
CA SER A 194 0.69 26.04 11.71
C SER A 194 0.28 26.08 13.17
N ALA A 195 1.27 25.96 14.06
CA ALA A 195 1.05 26.11 15.49
C ALA A 195 0.16 27.34 15.65
N ARG A 196 -1.07 27.10 16.14
CA ARG A 196 -2.06 28.15 16.36
C ARG A 196 -1.32 29.26 17.10
N VAL A 197 -1.09 30.39 16.43
CA VAL A 197 -0.51 31.56 17.08
C VAL A 197 -1.47 31.91 18.20
N SER A 198 -1.07 31.61 19.43
CA SER A 198 -1.79 32.01 20.63
C SER A 198 -1.86 33.52 20.61
N ARG A 199 -3.01 34.08 20.24
CA ARG A 199 -3.28 35.51 20.47
C ARG A 199 -3.14 35.77 21.97
N PRO A 200 -2.41 36.81 22.39
CA PRO A 200 -2.43 37.24 23.78
C PRO A 200 -3.87 37.59 24.16
N SER A 201 -4.32 37.05 25.27
CA SER A 201 -5.54 37.44 25.96
C SER A 201 -5.40 38.88 26.42
N ASP A 202 -6.20 39.80 25.87
CA ASP A 202 -6.33 41.15 26.42
C ASP A 202 -6.92 41.04 27.84
N SER A 203 -6.06 41.33 28.81
CA SER A 203 -6.41 41.51 30.21
C SER A 203 -7.16 42.84 30.40
N ALA A 204 -8.44 42.78 30.77
CA ALA A 204 -9.16 43.89 31.36
C ALA A 204 -9.15 43.75 32.91
N PRO A 205 -8.77 44.78 33.67
CA PRO A 205 -8.78 44.71 35.12
C PRO A 205 -10.17 45.00 35.71
N SER A 206 -10.45 44.25 36.78
CA SER A 206 -11.57 44.38 37.72
C SER A 206 -11.52 45.71 38.49
N GLY A 207 -12.68 46.35 38.66
CA GLY A 207 -12.83 47.57 39.45
C GLY A 207 -14.19 47.70 40.13
N ALA A 208 -14.17 47.45 41.45
CA ALA A 208 -15.00 48.04 42.52
C ALA A 208 -16.52 47.75 42.62
N ALA A 209 -16.85 47.13 43.75
CA ALA A 209 -18.18 47.03 44.34
C ALA A 209 -18.63 48.36 44.97
N LEU A 210 -19.95 48.62 45.01
CA LEU A 210 -20.60 49.51 46.00
C LEU A 210 -22.10 49.18 46.17
N LYS A 211 -22.38 48.56 47.33
CA LYS A 211 -23.51 48.65 48.28
C LYS A 211 -24.95 49.07 47.85
N SER A 212 -25.86 48.21 48.30
CA SER A 212 -27.25 48.32 48.81
C SER A 212 -27.98 49.68 48.95
N ALA A 213 -29.27 49.69 48.54
CA ALA A 213 -30.49 50.18 49.23
C ALA A 213 -31.68 49.91 48.28
N ASP A 214 -32.64 49.03 48.56
CA ASP A 214 -33.84 49.14 49.43
C ASP A 214 -34.92 50.14 48.96
N SER A 215 -36.19 49.70 49.10
CA SER A 215 -37.50 50.38 49.00
C SER A 215 -38.38 50.00 47.79
N GLY A 216 -39.44 49.22 48.06
CA GLY A 216 -40.58 48.92 47.16
C GLY A 216 -41.63 50.05 47.11
N PRO A 217 -42.95 49.77 47.07
CA PRO A 217 -43.68 48.51 46.86
C PRO A 217 -43.93 48.14 45.39
#